data_AF-A0ABD0ZLF5-F1
#
_entry.id   AF-A0ABD0ZLF5-F1
#
_cell.length_a   1.000
_cell.length_b   1.000
_cell.length_c   1.000
_cell.angle_alpha   90.00
_cell.angle_beta   90.00
_cell.angle_gamma   90.00
#
_symmetry.space_group_name_H-M   'P 1'
#
loop_
_entity.id
_entity.type
_entity.pdbx_description
1 polymer ?
#
loop_
_entity_poly.entity_id
_entity_poly.type
_entity_poly.pdbx_seq_one_letter_code
_entity_poly.pdbx_strand_id
1 'polypeptide(L)'
;MSDLDRKNNNENLNLMSESSAPDLHINIKGVPFHLHKEMLAKRSSKVSLLLERNEIDELRLFLREIEADPETFELIVRFCYGYEKLKFSSDNIVSVLCIAYYLGMTDEHSSNNLLGKASEFLEVRVLPCWNETVIALRSGTKSLDKLADVGLVDLFFDTLIEKASYDPRLLDLITIPLRLYEPLMILAVKSSSIPAEYIVSSVCKYAKKWVFDSEERFLGQKKEAIEAVERLLPHKRGLITCEFLFESLKHSIWLEASSECRNGFEIRISKQVDMAKPKDLKILSRGYGEKAESFEDIKLVKTVVTSFYSYYENQDSEDVSHFVKVAKLLEEFLVLAASEVSLKLEAFVELAEMAVASSQGILTYSDGIYRGIDVFLESHRYLTESEKMEVCKVLECSKLSQEGCEQAGKNQRLPLRIVVQVLFASQLQIRDTVAKEIKGIEEKVDEEEGEEEEEEIGVWSDEDEMEKMSNKLLGLEIENHECVVHRLKKKTKKKKKKKTISVWRQVKRKFGCLTSPSSVDASCTCDVKKTKKKKIHHFYK
;
A
#
# COMPACT_ATOMS: atom_id res chain seq x y z
N MET A 1 -22.89 13.35 -44.72
CA MET A 1 -24.17 13.74 -44.11
C MET A 1 -25.26 13.28 -45.05
N SER A 2 -25.99 12.24 -44.71
CA SER A 2 -26.96 11.61 -45.60
C SER A 2 -28.34 12.26 -45.43
N ASP A 3 -29.18 12.27 -46.47
CA ASP A 3 -30.52 12.88 -46.42
C ASP A 3 -31.48 12.21 -45.39
N LEU A 4 -31.07 11.10 -44.77
CA LEU A 4 -31.72 10.53 -43.58
C LEU A 4 -31.46 11.35 -42.30
N ASP A 5 -30.27 11.94 -42.14
CA ASP A 5 -29.91 12.77 -40.98
C ASP A 5 -30.66 14.12 -40.99
N ARG A 6 -31.03 14.61 -42.19
CA ARG A 6 -31.87 15.81 -42.34
C ARG A 6 -33.35 15.54 -42.04
N LYS A 7 -33.85 14.32 -42.25
CA LYS A 7 -35.24 13.97 -41.92
C LYS A 7 -35.45 13.74 -40.42
N ASN A 8 -34.50 13.11 -39.72
CA ASN A 8 -34.59 12.93 -38.27
C ASN A 8 -34.48 14.23 -37.46
N ASN A 9 -33.75 15.24 -37.97
CA ASN A 9 -33.68 16.55 -37.31
C ASN A 9 -34.97 17.39 -37.46
N ASN A 10 -35.83 17.07 -38.44
CA ASN A 10 -37.08 17.82 -38.67
C ASN A 10 -38.29 17.24 -37.92
N GLU A 11 -38.24 15.98 -37.47
CA GLU A 11 -39.33 15.41 -36.65
C GLU A 11 -39.28 15.83 -35.18
N ASN A 12 -38.11 16.24 -34.66
CA ASN A 12 -37.95 16.71 -33.28
C ASN A 12 -38.39 18.19 -33.06
N LEU A 13 -38.66 18.96 -34.11
CA LEU A 13 -39.00 20.39 -33.99
C LEU A 13 -40.50 20.73 -34.05
N ASN A 14 -41.39 19.76 -34.23
CA ASN A 14 -42.83 20.00 -34.35
C ASN A 14 -43.62 19.67 -33.08
N LEU A 15 -43.02 19.96 -31.91
CA LEU A 15 -43.56 19.60 -30.60
C LEU A 15 -44.54 20.63 -29.99
N MET A 16 -45.02 21.59 -30.80
CA MET A 16 -45.70 22.80 -30.31
C MET A 16 -47.11 22.96 -30.89
N SER A 17 -48.10 22.45 -30.15
CA SER A 17 -49.51 22.76 -30.36
C SER A 17 -49.94 23.92 -29.46
N GLU A 18 -49.56 25.15 -29.80
CA GLU A 18 -50.21 26.39 -29.33
C GLU A 18 -49.99 27.49 -30.39
N SER A 19 -50.97 28.38 -30.57
CA SER A 19 -51.12 29.27 -31.72
C SER A 19 -50.24 30.53 -31.70
N SER A 20 -49.13 30.55 -30.96
CA SER A 20 -48.21 31.70 -30.86
C SER A 20 -46.77 31.32 -31.21
N ALA A 21 -46.00 32.32 -31.66
CA ALA A 21 -44.59 32.10 -32.01
C ALA A 21 -43.72 32.06 -30.74
N PRO A 22 -42.69 31.19 -30.69
CA PRO A 22 -41.79 31.09 -29.54
C PRO A 22 -41.08 32.42 -29.27
N ASP A 23 -41.10 32.86 -28.02
CA ASP A 23 -40.66 34.20 -27.59
C ASP A 23 -39.38 34.18 -26.74
N LEU A 24 -38.77 33.00 -26.57
CA LEU A 24 -37.49 32.78 -25.93
C LEU A 24 -36.60 31.84 -26.77
N HIS A 25 -35.36 32.27 -27.00
CA HIS A 25 -34.38 31.55 -27.81
C HIS A 25 -33.12 31.32 -26.98
N ILE A 26 -32.77 30.06 -26.77
CA ILE A 26 -31.57 29.69 -26.02
C ILE A 26 -30.78 28.61 -26.78
N ASN A 27 -29.52 28.46 -26.44
CA ASN A 27 -28.65 27.46 -27.02
C ASN A 27 -27.98 26.68 -25.88
N ILE A 28 -28.19 25.37 -25.84
CA ILE A 28 -27.57 24.46 -24.88
C ILE A 28 -26.59 23.58 -25.64
N LYS A 29 -25.29 23.75 -25.37
CA LYS A 29 -24.19 22.97 -25.99
C LYS A 29 -24.26 22.88 -27.53
N GLY A 30 -24.68 23.95 -28.20
CA GLY A 30 -24.79 24.02 -29.67
C GLY A 30 -26.17 23.69 -30.22
N VAL A 31 -27.10 23.16 -29.39
CA VAL A 31 -28.46 22.83 -29.80
C VAL A 31 -29.40 24.01 -29.52
N PRO A 32 -30.09 24.56 -30.55
CA PRO A 32 -31.02 25.65 -30.37
C PRO A 32 -32.36 25.15 -29.81
N PHE A 33 -32.88 25.86 -28.82
CA PHE A 33 -34.22 25.66 -28.26
C PHE A 33 -35.06 26.92 -28.45
N HIS A 34 -36.24 26.75 -29.03
CA HIS A 34 -37.24 27.78 -29.23
C HIS A 34 -38.39 27.53 -28.25
N LEU A 35 -38.58 28.42 -27.29
CA LEU A 35 -39.42 28.19 -26.11
C LEU A 35 -40.42 29.33 -25.90
N HIS A 36 -41.48 29.04 -25.16
CA HIS A 36 -42.48 30.00 -24.69
C HIS A 36 -42.20 30.33 -23.21
N LYS A 37 -41.93 31.61 -22.91
CA LYS A 37 -41.62 32.07 -21.54
C LYS A 37 -42.70 31.68 -20.54
N GLU A 38 -43.96 31.83 -20.93
CA GLU A 38 -45.11 31.51 -20.09
C GLU A 38 -45.20 30.01 -19.73
N MET A 39 -44.84 29.12 -20.65
CA MET A 39 -44.87 27.67 -20.38
C MET A 39 -43.83 27.26 -19.34
N LEU A 40 -42.65 27.90 -19.36
CA LEU A 40 -41.65 27.71 -18.32
C LEU A 40 -42.11 28.33 -16.98
N ALA A 41 -42.66 29.55 -17.02
CA ALA A 41 -43.12 30.27 -15.83
C ALA A 41 -44.24 29.53 -15.08
N LYS A 42 -45.15 28.86 -15.79
CA LYS A 42 -46.20 28.02 -15.19
C LYS A 42 -45.64 26.91 -14.28
N ARG A 43 -44.40 26.46 -14.50
CA ARG A 43 -43.78 25.36 -13.75
C ARG A 43 -42.57 25.77 -12.91
N SER A 44 -41.94 26.91 -13.20
CA SER A 44 -40.76 27.41 -12.50
C SER A 44 -41.03 28.73 -11.79
N SER A 45 -40.92 28.73 -10.47
CA SER A 45 -41.03 29.95 -9.65
C SER A 45 -39.94 30.96 -9.99
N LYS A 46 -38.70 30.49 -10.21
CA LYS A 46 -37.57 31.35 -10.60
C LYS A 46 -37.83 32.06 -11.94
N VAL A 47 -38.36 31.35 -12.92
CA VAL A 47 -38.74 31.95 -14.21
C VAL A 47 -39.89 32.94 -14.02
N SER A 48 -40.93 32.58 -13.26
CA SER A 48 -42.05 33.50 -12.96
C SER A 48 -41.56 34.83 -12.37
N LEU A 49 -40.70 34.75 -11.34
CA LEU A 49 -40.13 35.92 -10.67
C LEU A 49 -39.30 36.81 -11.61
N LEU A 50 -38.48 36.22 -12.47
CA LEU A 50 -37.66 36.98 -13.44
C LEU A 50 -38.52 37.66 -14.51
N LEU A 51 -39.60 37.01 -14.94
CA LEU A 51 -40.56 37.61 -15.88
C LEU A 51 -41.35 38.75 -15.24
N GLU A 52 -41.80 38.59 -13.99
CA GLU A 52 -42.49 39.65 -13.23
C GLU A 52 -41.61 40.90 -13.05
N ARG A 53 -40.29 40.71 -12.92
CA ARG A 53 -39.30 41.81 -12.83
C ARG A 53 -38.87 42.36 -14.19
N ASN A 54 -39.33 41.80 -15.30
CA ASN A 54 -38.89 42.09 -16.66
C ASN A 54 -37.38 41.87 -16.91
N GLU A 55 -36.74 40.96 -16.16
CA GLU A 55 -35.30 40.64 -16.22
C GLU A 55 -35.02 39.52 -17.24
N ILE A 56 -35.43 39.73 -18.50
CA ILE A 56 -35.35 38.69 -19.56
C ILE A 56 -33.91 38.29 -19.90
N ASP A 57 -32.97 39.23 -19.85
CA ASP A 57 -31.56 38.94 -20.14
C ASP A 57 -30.92 38.12 -19.03
N GLU A 58 -31.29 38.33 -17.77
CA GLU A 58 -30.87 37.49 -16.64
C GLU A 58 -31.43 36.08 -16.77
N LEU A 59 -32.70 35.92 -17.16
CA LEU A 59 -33.29 34.62 -17.46
C LEU A 59 -32.52 33.87 -18.56
N ARG A 60 -32.16 34.55 -19.65
CA ARG A 60 -31.39 33.95 -20.75
C ARG A 60 -30.00 33.52 -20.29
N LEU A 61 -29.36 34.33 -19.45
CA LEU A 61 -28.03 34.07 -18.94
C LEU A 61 -28.05 32.88 -17.98
N PHE A 62 -28.99 32.87 -17.03
CA PHE A 62 -29.23 31.75 -16.12
C PHE A 62 -29.49 30.43 -16.87
N LEU A 63 -30.38 30.42 -17.87
CA LEU A 63 -30.69 29.20 -18.63
C LEU A 63 -29.49 28.71 -19.47
N ARG A 64 -28.58 29.60 -19.90
CA ARG A 64 -27.35 29.22 -20.60
C ARG A 64 -26.29 28.64 -19.68
N GLU A 65 -26.28 29.05 -18.42
CA GLU A 65 -25.34 28.56 -17.38
C GLU A 65 -25.75 27.19 -16.81
N ILE A 66 -26.94 26.68 -17.17
CA ILE A 66 -27.35 25.33 -16.82
C ILE A 66 -26.43 24.31 -17.51
N GLU A 67 -25.67 23.58 -16.70
CA GLU A 67 -24.82 22.47 -17.13
C GLU A 67 -25.64 21.20 -17.39
N ALA A 68 -26.60 21.29 -18.31
CA ALA A 68 -27.37 20.14 -18.79
C ALA A 68 -26.78 19.61 -20.10
N ASP A 69 -26.96 18.31 -20.38
CA ASP A 69 -26.98 17.85 -21.77
C ASP A 69 -28.31 18.23 -22.45
N PRO A 70 -28.34 18.37 -23.78
CA PRO A 70 -29.55 18.74 -24.52
C PRO A 70 -30.73 17.81 -24.24
N GLU A 71 -30.49 16.52 -24.06
CA GLU A 71 -31.51 15.50 -23.82
C GLU A 71 -32.21 15.70 -22.46
N THR A 72 -31.44 15.98 -21.41
CA THR A 72 -31.96 16.31 -20.08
C THR A 72 -32.72 17.64 -20.11
N PHE A 73 -32.19 18.64 -20.82
CA PHE A 73 -32.88 19.91 -20.95
C PHE A 73 -34.20 19.78 -21.71
N GLU A 74 -34.23 18.98 -22.79
CA GLU A 74 -35.44 18.65 -23.53
C GLU A 74 -36.49 17.99 -22.61
N LEU A 75 -36.09 17.06 -21.76
CA LEU A 75 -37.00 16.43 -20.79
C LEU A 75 -37.69 17.46 -19.89
N ILE A 76 -36.92 18.43 -19.37
CA ILE A 76 -37.44 19.52 -18.52
C ILE A 76 -38.39 20.41 -19.31
N VAL A 77 -38.03 20.77 -20.55
CA VAL A 77 -38.89 21.54 -21.45
C VAL A 77 -40.19 20.78 -21.71
N ARG A 78 -40.14 19.50 -22.06
CA ARG A 78 -41.35 18.68 -22.28
C ARG A 78 -42.24 18.67 -21.04
N PHE A 79 -41.66 18.58 -19.85
CA PHE A 79 -42.45 18.71 -18.63
C PHE A 79 -43.17 20.07 -18.53
N CYS A 80 -42.46 21.18 -18.81
CA CYS A 80 -43.06 22.52 -18.81
C CYS A 80 -44.24 22.67 -19.78
N TYR A 81 -44.20 21.95 -20.91
CA TYR A 81 -45.28 21.93 -21.91
C TYR A 81 -46.41 20.94 -21.57
N GLY A 82 -46.38 20.31 -20.39
CA GLY A 82 -47.46 19.44 -19.92
C GLY A 82 -47.37 17.98 -20.40
N TYR A 83 -46.23 17.54 -20.94
CA TYR A 83 -46.04 16.13 -21.27
C TYR A 83 -45.91 15.29 -19.99
N GLU A 84 -46.84 14.35 -19.80
CA GLU A 84 -46.92 13.55 -18.56
C GLU A 84 -45.92 12.39 -18.50
N LYS A 85 -45.54 11.83 -19.65
CA LYS A 85 -44.61 10.68 -19.73
C LYS A 85 -43.17 11.14 -19.87
N LEU A 86 -42.52 11.37 -18.73
CA LEU A 86 -41.08 11.66 -18.67
C LEU A 86 -40.26 10.37 -18.57
N LYS A 87 -39.12 10.32 -19.25
CA LYS A 87 -38.19 9.19 -19.23
C LYS A 87 -37.05 9.45 -18.25
N PHE A 88 -37.31 9.25 -16.97
CA PHE A 88 -36.25 9.26 -15.95
C PHE A 88 -35.38 8.00 -16.05
N SER A 89 -34.10 8.17 -15.76
CA SER A 89 -33.10 7.11 -15.71
C SER A 89 -32.01 7.49 -14.70
N SER A 90 -31.24 6.51 -14.24
CA SER A 90 -30.12 6.77 -13.32
C SER A 90 -29.07 7.70 -13.92
N ASP A 91 -28.87 7.67 -15.24
CA ASP A 91 -27.92 8.56 -15.90
C ASP A 91 -28.35 10.04 -15.90
N ASN A 92 -29.65 10.35 -15.92
CA ASN A 92 -30.14 11.74 -16.03
C ASN A 92 -30.75 12.30 -14.74
N ILE A 93 -31.14 11.45 -13.78
CA ILE A 93 -31.96 11.88 -12.64
C ILE A 93 -31.29 12.96 -11.79
N VAL A 94 -29.98 12.86 -11.59
CA VAL A 94 -29.22 13.83 -10.81
C VAL A 94 -29.24 15.21 -11.45
N SER A 95 -29.00 15.27 -12.76
CA SER A 95 -29.07 16.53 -13.51
C SER A 95 -30.49 17.11 -13.49
N VAL A 96 -31.52 16.29 -13.66
CA VAL A 96 -32.93 16.73 -13.56
C VAL A 96 -33.20 17.35 -12.19
N LEU A 97 -32.80 16.69 -11.10
CA LEU A 97 -33.00 17.17 -9.73
C LEU A 97 -32.32 18.51 -9.49
N CYS A 98 -31.04 18.64 -9.83
CA CYS A 98 -30.31 19.90 -9.67
C CYS A 98 -31.02 21.03 -10.45
N ILE A 99 -31.38 20.80 -11.71
CA ILE A 99 -31.99 21.85 -12.54
C ILE A 99 -33.39 22.21 -12.02
N ALA A 100 -34.21 21.23 -11.67
CA ALA A 100 -35.53 21.45 -11.09
C ALA A 100 -35.45 22.23 -9.78
N TYR A 101 -34.45 21.96 -8.95
CA TYR A 101 -34.17 22.70 -7.73
C TYR A 101 -33.81 24.16 -8.01
N TYR A 102 -32.83 24.44 -8.87
CA TYR A 102 -32.43 25.82 -9.18
C TYR A 102 -33.51 26.63 -9.94
N LEU A 103 -34.36 25.95 -10.71
CA LEU A 103 -35.54 26.57 -11.32
C LEU A 103 -36.70 26.75 -10.33
N GLY A 104 -36.59 26.26 -9.09
CA GLY A 104 -37.66 26.33 -8.11
C GLY A 104 -38.95 25.65 -8.61
N MET A 105 -38.81 24.48 -9.25
CA MET A 105 -39.92 23.68 -9.76
C MET A 105 -40.48 22.77 -8.65
N THR A 106 -40.90 23.39 -7.56
CA THR A 106 -41.43 22.73 -6.34
C THR A 106 -42.94 22.60 -6.40
N ASP A 107 -43.49 21.72 -5.56
CA ASP A 107 -44.95 21.55 -5.42
C ASP A 107 -45.64 22.80 -4.84
N GLU A 108 -44.90 23.69 -4.19
CA GLU A 108 -45.39 24.99 -3.72
C GLU A 108 -45.77 25.93 -4.87
N HIS A 109 -45.02 25.87 -5.99
CA HIS A 109 -45.29 26.70 -7.17
C HIS A 109 -46.36 26.10 -8.07
N SER A 110 -46.36 24.78 -8.26
CA SER A 110 -47.28 24.08 -9.15
C SER A 110 -47.49 22.67 -8.61
N SER A 111 -48.72 22.18 -8.50
CA SER A 111 -48.96 20.83 -7.97
C SER A 111 -48.35 19.74 -8.87
N ASN A 112 -47.80 18.69 -8.23
CA ASN A 112 -47.18 17.55 -8.90
C ASN A 112 -46.05 17.99 -9.85
N ASN A 113 -45.15 18.84 -9.32
CA ASN A 113 -44.09 19.48 -10.07
C ASN A 113 -42.89 18.55 -10.31
N LEU A 114 -41.95 19.01 -11.13
CA LEU A 114 -40.81 18.21 -11.57
C LEU A 114 -39.92 17.76 -10.43
N LEU A 115 -39.63 18.64 -9.45
CA LEU A 115 -38.73 18.29 -8.35
C LEU A 115 -39.30 17.14 -7.53
N GLY A 116 -40.58 17.19 -7.14
CA GLY A 116 -41.25 16.12 -6.40
C GLY A 116 -41.24 14.79 -7.16
N LYS A 117 -41.59 14.82 -8.45
CA LYS A 117 -41.57 13.62 -9.33
C LYS A 117 -40.18 13.00 -9.48
N ALA A 118 -39.16 13.84 -9.63
CA ALA A 118 -37.78 13.39 -9.76
C ALA A 118 -37.26 12.83 -8.43
N SER A 119 -37.59 13.45 -7.29
CA SER A 119 -37.24 12.95 -5.96
C SER A 119 -37.88 11.60 -5.68
N GLU A 120 -39.18 11.43 -5.98
CA GLU A 120 -39.86 10.14 -5.84
C GLU A 120 -39.19 9.05 -6.69
N PHE A 121 -38.80 9.36 -7.93
CA PHE A 121 -38.08 8.41 -8.77
C PHE A 121 -36.71 8.04 -8.19
N LEU A 122 -35.95 9.02 -7.68
CA LEU A 122 -34.67 8.77 -7.01
C LEU A 122 -34.85 7.84 -5.80
N GLU A 123 -35.79 8.16 -4.92
CA GLU A 123 -36.04 7.43 -3.66
C GLU A 123 -36.60 6.02 -3.88
N VAL A 124 -37.54 5.85 -4.82
CA VAL A 124 -38.27 4.59 -5.01
C VAL A 124 -37.57 3.65 -6.00
N ARG A 125 -36.82 4.18 -6.98
CA ARG A 125 -36.22 3.37 -8.05
C ARG A 125 -34.71 3.32 -8.04
N VAL A 126 -34.04 4.42 -7.73
CA VAL A 126 -32.58 4.53 -7.89
C VAL A 126 -31.86 4.16 -6.60
N LEU A 127 -32.14 4.86 -5.50
CA LEU A 127 -31.47 4.63 -4.20
C LEU A 127 -31.60 3.20 -3.68
N PRO A 128 -32.71 2.46 -3.85
CA PRO A 128 -32.80 1.07 -3.40
C PRO A 128 -31.88 0.11 -4.16
N CYS A 129 -31.50 0.44 -5.39
CA CYS A 129 -30.70 -0.41 -6.25
C CYS A 129 -29.23 0.07 -6.28
N TRP A 130 -28.31 -0.77 -5.80
CA TRP A 130 -26.87 -0.43 -5.72
C TRP A 130 -26.29 0.09 -7.03
N ASN A 131 -26.47 -0.66 -8.12
CA ASN A 131 -25.91 -0.31 -9.43
C ASN A 131 -26.48 1.01 -9.96
N GLU A 132 -27.79 1.22 -9.81
CA GLU A 132 -28.47 2.46 -10.22
C GLU A 132 -27.98 3.66 -9.40
N THR A 133 -27.79 3.48 -8.10
CA THR A 133 -27.22 4.49 -7.18
C THR A 133 -25.81 4.89 -7.62
N VAL A 134 -24.95 3.92 -7.96
CA VAL A 134 -23.58 4.17 -8.43
C VAL A 134 -23.58 4.86 -9.79
N ILE A 135 -24.47 4.48 -10.72
CA ILE A 135 -24.61 5.13 -12.03
C ILE A 135 -25.03 6.59 -11.86
N ALA A 136 -26.03 6.86 -11.02
CA ALA A 136 -26.53 8.20 -10.76
C ALA A 136 -25.49 9.09 -10.10
N LEU A 137 -24.79 8.61 -9.07
CA LEU A 137 -23.71 9.34 -8.45
C LEU A 137 -22.59 9.67 -9.45
N ARG A 138 -22.26 8.71 -10.33
CA ARG A 138 -21.23 8.92 -11.37
C ARG A 138 -21.67 9.92 -12.44
N SER A 139 -22.94 9.93 -12.86
CA SER A 139 -23.42 10.88 -13.87
C SER A 139 -23.42 12.32 -13.33
N GLY A 140 -23.64 12.50 -12.03
CA GLY A 140 -23.55 13.78 -11.32
C GLY A 140 -22.15 14.41 -11.24
N THR A 141 -21.09 13.69 -11.62
CA THR A 141 -19.69 14.17 -11.50
C THR A 141 -19.41 15.48 -12.24
N LYS A 142 -20.15 15.79 -13.30
CA LYS A 142 -19.97 17.02 -14.09
C LYS A 142 -20.43 18.30 -13.37
N SER A 143 -21.26 18.16 -12.34
CA SER A 143 -21.86 19.27 -11.61
C SER A 143 -21.80 19.01 -10.10
N LEU A 144 -20.62 18.62 -9.61
CA LEU A 144 -20.42 18.19 -8.23
C LEU A 144 -20.75 19.29 -7.21
N ASP A 145 -20.38 20.54 -7.50
CA ASP A 145 -20.67 21.67 -6.60
C ASP A 145 -22.18 21.87 -6.43
N LYS A 146 -22.93 21.79 -7.53
CA LYS A 146 -24.40 21.84 -7.53
C LYS A 146 -25.03 20.65 -6.81
N LEU A 147 -24.42 19.47 -6.91
CA LEU A 147 -24.88 18.27 -6.21
C LEU A 147 -24.72 18.43 -4.70
N ALA A 148 -23.62 19.04 -4.27
CA ALA A 148 -23.32 19.32 -2.87
C ALA A 148 -24.24 20.40 -2.29
N ASP A 149 -24.49 21.49 -3.04
CA ASP A 149 -25.41 22.56 -2.63
C ASP A 149 -26.81 22.04 -2.29
N VAL A 150 -27.28 21.02 -3.02
CA VAL A 150 -28.60 20.41 -2.85
C VAL A 150 -28.59 19.29 -1.79
N GLY A 151 -27.43 18.94 -1.23
CA GLY A 151 -27.28 17.87 -0.24
C GLY A 151 -27.36 16.46 -0.82
N LEU A 152 -27.33 16.30 -2.14
CA LEU A 152 -27.44 15.00 -2.80
C LEU A 152 -26.16 14.17 -2.65
N VAL A 153 -24.98 14.78 -2.57
CA VAL A 153 -23.71 14.06 -2.33
C VAL A 153 -23.81 13.24 -1.05
N ASP A 154 -24.22 13.88 0.04
CA ASP A 154 -24.35 13.24 1.35
C ASP A 154 -25.41 12.14 1.32
N LEU A 155 -26.57 12.39 0.71
CA LEU A 155 -27.62 11.39 0.53
C LEU A 155 -27.11 10.13 -0.20
N PHE A 156 -26.36 10.31 -1.30
CA PHE A 156 -25.78 9.19 -2.04
C PHE A 156 -24.74 8.44 -1.20
N PHE A 157 -23.86 9.16 -0.49
CA PHE A 157 -22.83 8.56 0.35
C PHE A 157 -23.44 7.78 1.52
N ASP A 158 -24.39 8.36 2.24
CA ASP A 158 -25.09 7.70 3.35
C ASP A 158 -25.81 6.45 2.86
N THR A 159 -26.51 6.53 1.73
CA THR A 159 -27.21 5.37 1.12
C THR A 159 -26.22 4.25 0.75
N LEU A 160 -25.07 4.59 0.16
CA LEU A 160 -24.06 3.60 -0.23
C LEU A 160 -23.38 2.98 1.00
N ILE A 161 -23.07 3.78 2.03
CA ILE A 161 -22.46 3.30 3.27
C ILE A 161 -23.43 2.42 4.05
N GLU A 162 -24.71 2.80 4.14
CA GLU A 162 -25.76 2.00 4.76
C GLU A 162 -25.85 0.65 4.07
N LYS A 163 -25.96 0.61 2.73
CA LYS A 163 -26.01 -0.65 1.97
C LYS A 163 -24.75 -1.50 2.13
N ALA A 164 -23.57 -0.87 2.10
CA ALA A 164 -22.30 -1.55 2.30
C ALA A 164 -22.13 -2.06 3.74
N SER A 165 -22.83 -1.50 4.72
CA SER A 165 -22.86 -2.05 6.08
C SER A 165 -23.60 -3.39 6.16
N TYR A 166 -24.60 -3.61 5.30
CA TYR A 166 -25.31 -4.89 5.18
C TYR A 166 -24.58 -5.89 4.27
N ASP A 167 -24.02 -5.43 3.14
CA ASP A 167 -23.18 -6.25 2.26
C ASP A 167 -21.88 -5.51 1.89
N PRO A 168 -20.81 -5.70 2.69
CA PRO A 168 -19.51 -5.05 2.47
C PRO A 168 -18.83 -5.36 1.13
N ARG A 169 -19.24 -6.44 0.44
CA ARG A 169 -18.68 -6.83 -0.87
C ARG A 169 -19.05 -5.85 -1.98
N LEU A 170 -20.09 -5.05 -1.77
CA LEU A 170 -20.57 -4.05 -2.73
C LEU A 170 -19.58 -2.91 -2.94
N LEU A 171 -18.67 -2.64 -2.01
CA LEU A 171 -17.74 -1.50 -2.01
C LEU A 171 -16.72 -1.49 -3.16
N ASP A 172 -16.83 -2.40 -4.15
CA ASP A 172 -16.04 -2.42 -5.38
C ASP A 172 -16.43 -1.25 -6.31
N LEU A 173 -16.02 -0.04 -5.93
CA LEU A 173 -16.40 1.23 -6.56
C LEU A 173 -15.34 1.77 -7.51
N ILE A 174 -14.63 0.88 -8.19
CA ILE A 174 -13.54 1.20 -9.13
C ILE A 174 -13.97 2.05 -10.34
N THR A 175 -15.26 2.25 -10.56
CA THR A 175 -15.81 3.09 -11.63
C THR A 175 -16.03 4.54 -11.20
N ILE A 176 -15.96 4.83 -9.90
CA ILE A 176 -16.19 6.17 -9.36
C ILE A 176 -14.89 6.99 -9.50
N PRO A 177 -14.95 8.25 -9.99
CA PRO A 177 -13.78 9.13 -10.05
C PRO A 177 -13.22 9.45 -8.66
N LEU A 178 -11.92 9.74 -8.58
CA LEU A 178 -11.21 9.97 -7.33
C LEU A 178 -11.88 11.01 -6.42
N ARG A 179 -12.38 12.10 -7.01
CA ARG A 179 -13.07 13.21 -6.30
C ARG A 179 -14.30 12.78 -5.50
N LEU A 180 -14.95 11.69 -5.89
CA LEU A 180 -16.08 11.10 -5.17
C LEU A 180 -15.65 9.88 -4.35
N TYR A 181 -14.74 9.08 -4.89
CA TYR A 181 -14.26 7.85 -4.25
C TYR A 181 -13.58 8.14 -2.92
N GLU A 182 -12.67 9.11 -2.87
CA GLU A 182 -11.93 9.42 -1.66
C GLU A 182 -12.82 9.90 -0.51
N PRO A 183 -13.68 10.93 -0.67
CA PRO A 183 -14.59 11.35 0.40
C PRO A 183 -15.52 10.22 0.87
N LEU A 184 -16.05 9.42 -0.05
CA LEU A 184 -16.89 8.27 0.29
C LEU A 184 -16.14 7.25 1.14
N MET A 185 -14.90 6.91 0.77
CA MET A 185 -14.08 5.98 1.56
C MET A 185 -13.71 6.56 2.92
N ILE A 186 -13.45 7.87 3.03
CA ILE A 186 -13.21 8.54 4.33
C ILE A 186 -14.43 8.39 5.23
N LEU A 187 -15.63 8.59 4.70
CA LEU A 187 -16.87 8.41 5.46
C LEU A 187 -17.10 6.93 5.85
N ALA A 188 -16.85 6.00 4.93
CA ALA A 188 -16.93 4.55 5.19
C ALA A 188 -15.96 4.11 6.29
N VAL A 189 -14.74 4.66 6.34
CA VAL A 189 -13.77 4.41 7.42
C VAL A 189 -14.28 4.98 8.74
N LYS A 190 -14.88 6.18 8.73
CA LYS A 190 -15.38 6.85 9.94
C LYS A 190 -16.63 6.18 10.52
N SER A 191 -17.53 5.66 9.69
CA SER A 191 -18.78 5.04 10.15
C SER A 191 -18.53 3.82 11.04
N SER A 192 -17.37 3.16 10.90
CA SER A 192 -17.00 1.93 11.61
C SER A 192 -18.01 0.77 11.44
N SER A 193 -18.95 0.90 10.49
CA SER A 193 -19.98 -0.09 10.19
C SER A 193 -19.52 -1.14 9.18
N ILE A 194 -18.44 -0.85 8.45
CA ILE A 194 -17.88 -1.72 7.42
C ILE A 194 -16.54 -2.28 7.93
N PRO A 195 -16.33 -3.61 7.91
CA PRO A 195 -15.06 -4.19 8.36
C PRO A 195 -13.88 -3.68 7.51
N ALA A 196 -12.76 -3.41 8.17
CA ALA A 196 -11.59 -2.77 7.56
C ALA A 196 -11.02 -3.59 6.38
N GLU A 197 -11.19 -4.91 6.39
CA GLU A 197 -10.75 -5.82 5.33
C GLU A 197 -11.43 -5.50 3.99
N TYR A 198 -12.71 -5.14 4.01
CA TYR A 198 -13.45 -4.77 2.80
C TYR A 198 -13.08 -3.38 2.29
N ILE A 199 -12.84 -2.43 3.20
CA ILE A 199 -12.34 -1.10 2.85
C ILE A 199 -10.97 -1.22 2.19
N VAL A 200 -10.04 -1.96 2.81
CA VAL A 200 -8.70 -2.21 2.26
C VAL A 200 -8.81 -2.90 0.90
N SER A 201 -9.66 -3.92 0.77
CA SER A 201 -9.89 -4.61 -0.50
C SER A 201 -10.36 -3.66 -1.60
N SER A 202 -11.32 -2.78 -1.31
CA SER A 202 -11.79 -1.75 -2.25
C SER A 202 -10.66 -0.79 -2.66
N VAL A 203 -9.93 -0.24 -1.68
CA VAL A 203 -8.83 0.71 -1.92
C VAL A 203 -7.71 0.06 -2.73
N CYS A 204 -7.36 -1.19 -2.45
CA CYS A 204 -6.37 -1.94 -3.21
C CYS A 204 -6.82 -2.20 -4.66
N LYS A 205 -8.10 -2.56 -4.89
CA LYS A 205 -8.65 -2.69 -6.24
C LYS A 205 -8.65 -1.36 -7.00
N TYR A 206 -8.98 -0.27 -6.32
CA TYR A 206 -8.92 1.07 -6.88
C TYR A 206 -7.49 1.43 -7.32
N ALA A 207 -6.51 1.22 -6.44
CA ALA A 207 -5.11 1.47 -6.75
C ALA A 207 -4.62 0.63 -7.93
N LYS A 208 -4.97 -0.66 -7.99
CA LYS A 208 -4.61 -1.53 -9.13
C LYS A 208 -5.09 -0.94 -10.45
N LYS A 209 -6.37 -0.58 -10.55
CA LYS A 209 -6.93 -0.01 -11.77
C LYS A 209 -6.36 1.37 -12.13
N TRP A 210 -6.28 2.27 -11.16
CA TRP A 210 -6.06 3.69 -11.43
C TRP A 210 -4.61 4.15 -11.26
N VAL A 211 -3.78 3.38 -10.55
CA VAL A 211 -2.35 3.66 -10.35
C VAL A 211 -1.48 2.68 -11.14
N PHE A 212 -1.71 1.37 -10.99
CA PHE A 212 -0.81 0.35 -11.52
C PHE A 212 -1.10 0.03 -12.99
N ASP A 213 -2.37 -0.22 -13.34
CA ASP A 213 -2.78 -0.66 -14.69
C ASP A 213 -3.08 0.48 -15.67
N SER A 214 -3.27 1.71 -15.18
CA SER A 214 -3.67 2.82 -16.06
C SER A 214 -2.52 3.29 -16.97
N GLU A 215 -2.85 3.86 -18.13
CA GLU A 215 -1.84 4.30 -19.10
C GLU A 215 -0.89 5.36 -18.52
N GLU A 216 0.37 5.36 -18.95
CA GLU A 216 1.38 6.34 -18.51
C GLU A 216 1.02 7.79 -18.85
N ARG A 217 0.13 8.02 -19.82
CA ARG A 217 -0.30 9.39 -20.20
C ARG A 217 -1.06 10.13 -19.09
N PHE A 218 -1.44 9.45 -18.01
CA PHE A 218 -2.21 10.02 -16.90
C PHE A 218 -1.39 10.18 -15.60
N LEU A 219 -0.08 10.45 -15.68
CA LEU A 219 0.82 10.61 -14.52
C LEU A 219 0.27 11.50 -13.40
N GLY A 220 -0.32 12.65 -13.73
CA GLY A 220 -0.91 13.55 -12.72
C GLY A 220 -2.05 12.90 -11.93
N GLN A 221 -2.95 12.20 -12.63
CA GLN A 221 -4.07 11.48 -12.00
C GLN A 221 -3.57 10.27 -11.20
N LYS A 222 -2.53 9.58 -11.69
CA LYS A 222 -1.87 8.48 -10.95
C LYS A 222 -1.27 8.98 -9.64
N LYS A 223 -0.60 10.14 -9.66
CA LYS A 223 -0.01 10.76 -8.46
C LYS A 223 -1.08 11.12 -7.43
N GLU A 224 -2.15 11.80 -7.84
CA GLU A 224 -3.26 12.12 -6.94
C GLU A 224 -3.90 10.84 -6.37
N ALA A 225 -4.08 9.82 -7.20
CA ALA A 225 -4.67 8.56 -6.78
C ALA A 225 -3.79 7.80 -5.77
N ILE A 226 -2.47 7.71 -5.95
CA ILE A 226 -1.60 7.01 -5.00
C ILE A 226 -1.52 7.75 -3.65
N GLU A 227 -1.57 9.08 -3.65
CA GLU A 227 -1.61 9.89 -2.42
C GLU A 227 -2.94 9.74 -1.67
N ALA A 228 -4.06 9.65 -2.38
CA ALA A 228 -5.34 9.32 -1.78
C ALA A 228 -5.36 7.88 -1.23
N VAL A 229 -4.85 6.91 -1.99
CA VAL A 229 -4.73 5.51 -1.56
C VAL A 229 -3.94 5.42 -0.25
N GLU A 230 -2.83 6.14 -0.11
CA GLU A 230 -2.07 6.17 1.14
C GLU A 230 -2.92 6.67 2.32
N ARG A 231 -3.63 7.79 2.14
CA ARG A 231 -4.47 8.40 3.18
C ARG A 231 -5.64 7.49 3.60
N LEU A 232 -6.17 6.69 2.67
CA LEU A 232 -7.30 5.80 2.91
C LEU A 232 -6.90 4.47 3.58
N LEU A 233 -5.65 4.04 3.45
CA LEU A 233 -5.21 2.76 4.01
C LEU A 233 -4.98 2.83 5.52
N PRO A 234 -5.40 1.82 6.31
CA PRO A 234 -5.16 1.80 7.74
C PRO A 234 -3.69 1.53 8.07
N HIS A 235 -3.26 1.95 9.27
CA HIS A 235 -1.93 1.63 9.81
C HIS A 235 -1.87 0.29 10.56
N LYS A 236 -2.98 -0.48 10.57
CA LYS A 236 -3.09 -1.78 11.26
C LYS A 236 -2.27 -2.84 10.52
N ARG A 237 -1.38 -3.50 11.26
CA ARG A 237 -0.50 -4.57 10.78
C ARG A 237 -1.32 -5.76 10.25
N GLY A 238 -0.91 -6.33 9.13
CA GLY A 238 -1.45 -7.58 8.58
C GLY A 238 -2.74 -7.45 7.76
N LEU A 239 -3.33 -6.26 7.62
CA LEU A 239 -4.50 -6.06 6.76
C LEU A 239 -4.15 -5.91 5.27
N ILE A 240 -2.95 -5.41 4.98
CA ILE A 240 -2.48 -5.10 3.63
C ILE A 240 -1.32 -6.04 3.32
N THR A 241 -1.26 -6.60 2.11
CA THR A 241 -0.16 -7.49 1.72
C THR A 241 1.15 -6.73 1.53
N CYS A 242 2.29 -7.38 1.80
CA CYS A 242 3.61 -6.80 1.57
C CYS A 242 3.84 -6.49 0.08
N GLU A 243 3.40 -7.39 -0.81
CA GLU A 243 3.38 -7.18 -2.26
C GLU A 243 2.76 -5.82 -2.62
N PHE A 244 1.53 -5.56 -2.18
CA PHE A 244 0.83 -4.32 -2.48
C PHE A 244 1.55 -3.11 -1.90
N LEU A 245 2.00 -3.17 -0.64
CA LEU A 245 2.72 -2.05 -0.03
C LEU A 245 4.04 -1.73 -0.75
N PHE A 246 4.79 -2.76 -1.17
CA PHE A 246 6.04 -2.57 -1.90
C PHE A 246 5.79 -1.99 -3.29
N GLU A 247 4.75 -2.45 -4.00
CA GLU A 247 4.31 -1.84 -5.25
C GLU A 247 3.88 -0.38 -5.05
N SER A 248 3.09 -0.08 -4.03
CA SER A 248 2.66 1.28 -3.71
C SER A 248 3.82 2.21 -3.39
N LEU A 249 4.77 1.77 -2.55
CA LEU A 249 5.96 2.56 -2.22
C LEU A 249 6.77 2.84 -3.50
N LYS A 250 6.99 1.82 -4.32
CA LYS A 250 7.71 1.97 -5.58
C LYS A 250 7.02 2.96 -6.51
N HIS A 251 5.72 2.81 -6.76
CA HIS A 251 4.97 3.75 -7.59
C HIS A 251 4.95 5.17 -7.00
N SER A 252 4.88 5.33 -5.68
CA SER A 252 4.91 6.66 -5.05
C SER A 252 6.25 7.38 -5.23
N ILE A 253 7.37 6.63 -5.33
CA ILE A 253 8.69 7.19 -5.66
C ILE A 253 8.73 7.58 -7.14
N TRP A 254 8.29 6.69 -8.03
CA TRP A 254 8.30 6.93 -9.47
C TRP A 254 7.43 8.10 -9.92
N LEU A 255 6.25 8.22 -9.30
CA LEU A 255 5.29 9.30 -9.56
C LEU A 255 5.64 10.60 -8.83
N GLU A 256 6.76 10.65 -8.12
CA GLU A 256 7.18 11.80 -7.30
C GLU A 256 6.07 12.30 -6.37
N ALA A 257 5.40 11.37 -5.68
CA ALA A 257 4.36 11.69 -4.69
C ALA A 257 4.90 12.52 -3.52
N SER A 258 4.02 13.04 -2.67
CA SER A 258 4.41 13.78 -1.47
C SER A 258 5.31 12.94 -0.53
N SER A 259 6.13 13.63 0.27
CA SER A 259 6.95 12.97 1.30
C SER A 259 6.09 12.25 2.33
N GLU A 260 4.94 12.81 2.66
CA GLU A 260 3.93 12.27 3.55
C GLU A 260 3.42 10.92 3.04
N CYS A 261 3.09 10.84 1.75
CA CYS A 261 2.65 9.61 1.10
C CYS A 261 3.74 8.53 1.14
N ARG A 262 4.97 8.85 0.73
CA ARG A 262 6.10 7.89 0.78
C ARG A 262 6.35 7.39 2.21
N ASN A 263 6.42 8.31 3.17
CA ASN A 263 6.64 7.98 4.58
C ASN A 263 5.48 7.12 5.14
N GLY A 264 4.24 7.39 4.72
CA GLY A 264 3.08 6.61 5.09
C GLY A 264 3.20 5.14 4.69
N PHE A 265 3.60 4.88 3.44
CA PHE A 265 3.88 3.51 2.99
C PHE A 265 5.07 2.89 3.73
N GLU A 266 6.18 3.62 3.88
CA GLU A 266 7.35 3.14 4.62
C GLU A 266 7.03 2.74 6.06
N ILE A 267 6.20 3.52 6.76
CA ILE A 267 5.75 3.20 8.12
C ILE A 267 4.94 1.90 8.13
N ARG A 268 3.97 1.72 7.21
CA ARG A 268 3.18 0.48 7.14
C ARG A 268 4.07 -0.71 6.84
N ILE A 269 5.00 -0.57 5.90
CA ILE A 269 5.99 -1.58 5.55
C ILE A 269 6.83 -1.96 6.77
N SER A 270 7.37 -0.98 7.49
CA SER A 270 8.26 -1.18 8.65
C SER A 270 7.65 -2.03 9.77
N LYS A 271 6.31 -2.12 9.82
CA LYS A 271 5.58 -2.91 10.81
C LYS A 271 5.43 -4.38 10.45
N GLN A 272 5.68 -4.76 9.20
CA GLN A 272 5.28 -6.08 8.69
C GLN A 272 6.22 -6.69 7.65
N VAL A 273 7.47 -6.23 7.55
CA VAL A 273 8.48 -6.87 6.67
C VAL A 273 8.63 -8.36 7.00
N ASP A 274 8.43 -8.76 8.26
CA ASP A 274 8.47 -10.14 8.72
C ASP A 274 7.35 -11.04 8.16
N MET A 275 6.36 -10.45 7.47
CA MET A 275 5.28 -11.16 6.78
C MET A 275 5.51 -11.26 5.25
N ALA A 276 6.57 -10.66 4.74
CA ALA A 276 6.88 -10.65 3.31
C ALA A 276 7.49 -11.98 2.85
N LYS A 277 7.37 -12.25 1.55
CA LYS A 277 8.05 -13.35 0.85
C LYS A 277 9.24 -12.82 0.05
N PRO A 278 10.22 -13.67 -0.32
CA PRO A 278 11.36 -13.25 -1.14
C PRO A 278 10.94 -12.60 -2.47
N LYS A 279 9.85 -13.08 -3.07
CA LYS A 279 9.29 -12.52 -4.31
C LYS A 279 8.77 -11.08 -4.12
N ASP A 280 8.27 -10.75 -2.93
CA ASP A 280 7.78 -9.40 -2.63
C ASP A 280 8.98 -8.43 -2.58
N LEU A 281 10.09 -8.80 -1.92
CA LEU A 281 11.31 -7.97 -1.90
C LEU A 281 11.91 -7.75 -3.29
N LYS A 282 11.71 -8.69 -4.23
CA LYS A 282 12.12 -8.52 -5.63
C LYS A 282 11.45 -7.30 -6.28
N ILE A 283 10.24 -6.93 -5.86
CA ILE A 283 9.53 -5.75 -6.38
C ILE A 283 10.35 -4.47 -6.14
N LEU A 284 10.98 -4.38 -4.97
CA LEU A 284 11.81 -3.23 -4.54
C LEU A 284 13.16 -3.15 -5.25
N SER A 285 13.59 -4.20 -5.94
CA SER A 285 14.88 -4.25 -6.65
C SER A 285 14.76 -4.17 -8.17
N ARG A 286 13.55 -4.29 -8.70
CA ARG A 286 13.27 -4.08 -10.12
C ARG A 286 13.32 -2.60 -10.51
N GLY A 287 13.69 -2.31 -11.75
CA GLY A 287 13.65 -0.94 -12.26
C GLY A 287 12.24 -0.37 -12.44
N TYR A 288 12.15 0.86 -12.94
CA TYR A 288 10.88 1.57 -13.20
C TYR A 288 10.52 1.57 -14.69
N GLY A 289 9.23 1.66 -15.04
CA GLY A 289 8.75 1.77 -16.42
C GLY A 289 9.24 0.62 -17.31
N GLU A 290 9.82 0.95 -18.48
CA GLU A 290 10.37 -0.02 -19.45
C GLU A 290 11.45 -0.96 -18.88
N LYS A 291 12.06 -0.61 -17.74
CA LYS A 291 13.06 -1.43 -17.04
C LYS A 291 12.49 -2.30 -15.91
N ALA A 292 11.17 -2.39 -15.77
CA ALA A 292 10.51 -3.08 -14.65
C ALA A 292 10.85 -4.57 -14.53
N GLU A 293 11.32 -5.21 -15.60
CA GLU A 293 11.73 -6.62 -15.55
C GLU A 293 13.19 -6.82 -15.12
N SER A 294 14.02 -5.78 -15.23
CA SER A 294 15.45 -5.85 -14.89
C SER A 294 15.70 -5.57 -13.41
N PHE A 295 16.60 -6.34 -12.80
CA PHE A 295 17.13 -6.05 -11.47
C PHE A 295 18.03 -4.81 -11.56
N GLU A 296 17.70 -3.73 -10.87
CA GLU A 296 18.38 -2.44 -10.97
C GLU A 296 19.30 -2.17 -9.77
N ASP A 297 18.77 -2.15 -8.54
CA ASP A 297 19.52 -1.87 -7.31
C ASP A 297 18.77 -2.41 -6.07
N ILE A 298 19.47 -2.58 -4.95
CA ILE A 298 18.96 -3.03 -3.64
C ILE A 298 18.75 -1.89 -2.64
N LYS A 299 19.04 -0.63 -3.01
CA LYS A 299 18.93 0.53 -2.10
C LYS A 299 17.57 0.63 -1.40
N LEU A 300 16.47 0.37 -2.11
CA LEU A 300 15.13 0.42 -1.51
C LEU A 300 14.88 -0.74 -0.53
N VAL A 301 15.39 -1.95 -0.83
CA VAL A 301 15.38 -3.09 0.10
C VAL A 301 16.10 -2.71 1.39
N LYS A 302 17.30 -2.12 1.28
CA LYS A 302 18.07 -1.66 2.43
C LYS A 302 17.33 -0.62 3.26
N THR A 303 16.68 0.35 2.62
CA THR A 303 15.84 1.36 3.31
C THR A 303 14.71 0.70 4.09
N VAL A 304 13.95 -0.19 3.44
CA VAL A 304 12.82 -0.91 4.05
C VAL A 304 13.25 -1.74 5.26
N VAL A 305 14.33 -2.51 5.12
CA VAL A 305 14.89 -3.32 6.22
C VAL A 305 15.36 -2.41 7.36
N THR A 306 16.08 -1.32 7.05
CA THR A 306 16.56 -0.36 8.06
C THR A 306 15.41 0.28 8.83
N SER A 307 14.33 0.65 8.13
CA SER A 307 13.12 1.21 8.74
C SER A 307 12.42 0.19 9.65
N PHE A 308 12.33 -1.08 9.24
CA PHE A 308 11.80 -2.17 10.09
C PHE A 308 12.57 -2.28 11.41
N TYR A 309 13.90 -2.39 11.36
CA TYR A 309 14.71 -2.49 12.59
C TYR A 309 14.60 -1.23 13.45
N SER A 310 14.52 -0.04 12.84
CA SER A 310 14.35 1.22 13.57
C SER A 310 12.99 1.32 14.25
N TYR A 311 11.93 0.79 13.63
CA TYR A 311 10.60 0.76 14.21
C TYR A 311 10.57 -0.11 15.47
N TYR A 312 11.08 -1.34 15.40
CA TYR A 312 11.08 -2.26 16.53
C TYR A 312 12.10 -1.91 17.63
N GLU A 313 13.20 -1.21 17.30
CA GLU A 313 14.12 -0.65 18.32
C GLU A 313 13.39 0.34 19.24
N ASN A 314 12.41 1.09 18.71
CA ASN A 314 11.65 2.10 19.45
C ASN A 314 10.42 1.52 20.18
N GLN A 315 9.90 0.36 19.76
CA GLN A 315 8.68 -0.24 20.33
C GLN A 315 8.91 -1.05 21.60
N ASP A 316 10.17 -1.24 22.02
CA ASP A 316 10.55 -2.04 23.19
C ASP A 316 10.05 -3.50 23.18
N SER A 317 9.68 -4.03 22.02
CA SER A 317 9.16 -5.40 21.86
C SER A 317 10.14 -6.45 22.39
N GLU A 318 9.61 -7.40 23.17
CA GLU A 318 10.33 -8.59 23.64
C GLU A 318 10.24 -9.75 22.63
N ASP A 319 9.38 -9.64 21.62
CA ASP A 319 9.20 -10.67 20.60
C ASP A 319 10.34 -10.64 19.56
N VAL A 320 11.18 -11.66 19.64
CA VAL A 320 12.33 -11.86 18.75
C VAL A 320 11.92 -12.52 17.42
N SER A 321 10.72 -13.10 17.36
CA SER A 321 10.26 -13.88 16.21
C SER A 321 10.21 -13.06 14.91
N HIS A 322 9.87 -11.77 15.00
CA HIS A 322 9.89 -10.85 13.86
C HIS A 322 11.29 -10.72 13.24
N PHE A 323 12.33 -10.66 14.08
CA PHE A 323 13.71 -10.53 13.60
C PHE A 323 14.22 -11.84 13.01
N VAL A 324 13.86 -12.99 13.59
CA VAL A 324 14.17 -14.32 13.03
C VAL A 324 13.57 -14.45 11.63
N LYS A 325 12.29 -14.10 11.47
CA LYS A 325 11.60 -14.12 10.17
C LYS A 325 12.26 -13.21 9.15
N VAL A 326 12.64 -11.97 9.52
CA VAL A 326 13.33 -11.06 8.60
C VAL A 326 14.74 -11.55 8.25
N ALA A 327 15.48 -12.13 9.20
CA ALA A 327 16.80 -12.70 8.92
C ALA A 327 16.71 -13.85 7.89
N LYS A 328 15.76 -14.77 8.09
CA LYS A 328 15.49 -15.86 7.13
C LYS A 328 15.04 -15.33 5.77
N LEU A 329 14.12 -14.34 5.76
CA LEU A 329 13.65 -13.70 4.54
C LEU A 329 14.81 -13.09 3.74
N LEU A 330 15.78 -12.46 4.41
CA LEU A 330 16.95 -11.87 3.74
C LEU A 330 17.92 -12.92 3.20
N GLU A 331 18.11 -14.04 3.91
CA GLU A 331 18.88 -15.17 3.37
C GLU A 331 18.17 -15.79 2.15
N GLU A 332 16.86 -16.00 2.20
CA GLU A 332 16.09 -16.51 1.06
C GLU A 332 16.07 -15.53 -0.13
N PHE A 333 15.94 -14.23 0.14
CA PHE A 333 16.00 -13.20 -0.89
C PHE A 333 17.39 -13.08 -1.51
N LEU A 334 18.46 -13.26 -0.73
CA LEU A 334 19.84 -13.33 -1.26
C LEU A 334 19.96 -14.45 -2.28
N VAL A 335 19.46 -15.66 -1.98
CA VAL A 335 19.45 -16.79 -2.92
C VAL A 335 18.65 -16.46 -4.18
N LEU A 336 17.47 -15.85 -4.02
CA LEU A 336 16.65 -15.44 -5.16
C LEU A 336 17.37 -14.42 -6.04
N ALA A 337 17.91 -13.35 -5.45
CA ALA A 337 18.63 -12.31 -6.17
C ALA A 337 19.89 -12.86 -6.85
N ALA A 338 20.60 -13.78 -6.20
CA ALA A 338 21.81 -14.42 -6.73
C ALA A 338 21.59 -15.15 -8.06
N SER A 339 20.36 -15.63 -8.30
CA SER A 339 19.98 -16.29 -9.55
C SER A 339 19.74 -15.34 -10.73
N GLU A 340 19.67 -14.02 -10.47
CA GLU A 340 19.47 -13.01 -11.51
C GLU A 340 20.80 -12.68 -12.18
N VAL A 341 20.91 -12.98 -13.48
CA VAL A 341 22.14 -12.73 -14.28
C VAL A 341 22.49 -11.23 -14.36
N SER A 342 21.51 -10.35 -14.17
CA SER A 342 21.72 -8.90 -14.15
C SER A 342 22.23 -8.35 -12.82
N LEU A 343 22.33 -9.18 -11.77
CA LEU A 343 22.79 -8.74 -10.45
C LEU A 343 24.30 -8.43 -10.49
N LYS A 344 24.66 -7.20 -10.12
CA LYS A 344 26.07 -6.79 -10.03
C LYS A 344 26.72 -7.34 -8.77
N LEU A 345 28.05 -7.56 -8.84
CA LEU A 345 28.84 -8.04 -7.71
C LEU A 345 28.71 -7.14 -6.49
N GLU A 346 28.74 -5.82 -6.66
CA GLU A 346 28.65 -4.87 -5.55
C GLU A 346 27.29 -4.97 -4.83
N ALA A 347 26.21 -5.10 -5.61
CA ALA A 347 24.86 -5.27 -5.07
C ALA A 347 24.69 -6.63 -4.37
N PHE A 348 25.31 -7.70 -4.89
CA PHE A 348 25.33 -8.99 -4.21
C PHE A 348 26.06 -8.90 -2.86
N VAL A 349 27.26 -8.33 -2.83
CA VAL A 349 28.07 -8.20 -1.61
C VAL A 349 27.31 -7.39 -0.57
N GLU A 350 26.74 -6.25 -0.95
CA GLU A 350 25.95 -5.44 -0.02
C GLU A 350 24.72 -6.21 0.50
N LEU A 351 23.99 -6.94 -0.35
CA LEU A 351 22.87 -7.78 0.09
C LEU A 351 23.30 -8.90 1.05
N ALA A 352 24.43 -9.54 0.78
CA ALA A 352 24.98 -10.59 1.64
C ALA A 352 25.44 -10.01 2.99
N GLU A 353 26.04 -8.83 3.01
CA GLU A 353 26.35 -8.11 4.25
C GLU A 353 25.09 -7.76 5.05
N MET A 354 23.99 -7.39 4.38
CA MET A 354 22.69 -7.18 5.04
C MET A 354 22.19 -8.48 5.70
N ALA A 355 22.27 -9.61 4.98
CA ALA A 355 21.87 -10.92 5.50
C ALA A 355 22.70 -11.29 6.74
N VAL A 356 24.03 -11.18 6.68
CA VAL A 356 24.93 -11.40 7.82
C VAL A 356 24.56 -10.50 9.01
N ALA A 357 24.35 -9.20 8.75
CA ALA A 357 24.01 -8.25 9.80
C ALA A 357 22.66 -8.58 10.46
N SER A 358 21.70 -9.08 9.70
CA SER A 358 20.38 -9.48 10.18
C SER A 358 20.38 -10.80 10.95
N SER A 359 21.27 -11.74 10.61
CA SER A 359 21.36 -13.04 11.29
C SER A 359 22.19 -12.99 12.58
N GLN A 360 23.03 -11.96 12.75
CA GLN A 360 23.97 -11.85 13.87
C GLN A 360 23.29 -11.89 15.24
N GLY A 361 23.54 -12.95 16.00
CA GLY A 361 23.01 -13.12 17.35
C GLY A 361 21.49 -13.37 17.40
N ILE A 362 20.91 -13.73 16.25
CA ILE A 362 19.51 -14.11 16.08
C ILE A 362 19.44 -15.57 15.62
N LEU A 363 20.11 -15.90 14.50
CA LEU A 363 20.14 -17.26 13.96
C LEU A 363 21.37 -18.01 14.49
N THR A 364 21.16 -19.27 14.87
CA THR A 364 22.26 -20.19 15.24
C THR A 364 23.10 -20.55 14.01
N TYR A 365 22.44 -20.86 12.90
CA TYR A 365 23.08 -21.19 11.62
C TYR A 365 22.59 -20.26 10.51
N SER A 366 23.46 -19.98 9.53
CA SER A 366 23.22 -19.08 8.41
C SER A 366 23.58 -19.73 7.06
N ASP A 367 23.09 -20.95 6.86
CA ASP A 367 23.36 -21.73 5.64
C ASP A 367 22.80 -21.06 4.38
N GLY A 368 21.76 -20.24 4.50
CA GLY A 368 21.19 -19.50 3.39
C GLY A 368 22.16 -18.48 2.78
N ILE A 369 23.10 -17.94 3.57
CA ILE A 369 24.16 -17.05 3.06
C ILE A 369 25.12 -17.83 2.15
N TYR A 370 25.54 -19.02 2.56
CA TYR A 370 26.35 -19.90 1.72
C TYR A 370 25.60 -20.32 0.45
N ARG A 371 24.33 -20.72 0.56
CA ARG A 371 23.49 -21.03 -0.61
C ARG A 371 23.40 -19.86 -1.58
N GLY A 372 23.30 -18.62 -1.07
CA GLY A 372 23.31 -17.41 -1.89
C GLY A 372 24.61 -17.23 -2.64
N ILE A 373 25.75 -17.39 -1.95
CA ILE A 373 27.09 -17.36 -2.56
C ILE A 373 27.20 -18.42 -3.65
N ASP A 374 26.77 -19.64 -3.36
CA ASP A 374 26.90 -20.76 -4.29
C ASP A 374 26.10 -20.53 -5.59
N VAL A 375 24.84 -20.10 -5.45
CA VAL A 375 23.97 -19.75 -6.60
C VAL A 375 24.54 -18.56 -7.38
N PHE A 376 25.13 -17.58 -6.70
CA PHE A 376 25.74 -16.43 -7.37
C PHE A 376 26.94 -16.87 -8.21
N LEU A 377 27.84 -17.68 -7.65
CA LEU A 377 28.99 -18.24 -8.35
C LEU A 377 28.56 -19.16 -9.52
N GLU A 378 27.46 -19.87 -9.38
CA GLU A 378 26.89 -20.69 -10.44
C GLU A 378 26.34 -19.87 -11.62
N SER A 379 25.64 -18.78 -11.30
CA SER A 379 24.97 -17.91 -12.27
C SER A 379 25.96 -16.92 -12.94
N HIS A 380 27.06 -16.59 -12.25
CA HIS A 380 28.06 -15.61 -12.69
C HIS A 380 29.43 -16.30 -12.91
N ARG A 381 29.47 -17.27 -13.82
CA ARG A 381 30.68 -18.10 -14.08
C ARG A 381 31.88 -17.33 -14.63
N TYR A 382 31.68 -16.09 -15.05
CA TYR A 382 32.71 -15.22 -15.61
C TYR A 382 33.56 -14.51 -14.54
N LEU A 383 33.22 -14.63 -13.25
CA LEU A 383 33.96 -13.98 -12.16
C LEU A 383 35.40 -14.49 -12.06
N THR A 384 36.33 -13.56 -11.84
CA THR A 384 37.74 -13.82 -11.54
C THR A 384 37.91 -14.39 -10.13
N GLU A 385 39.05 -15.05 -9.86
CA GLU A 385 39.34 -15.58 -8.52
C GLU A 385 39.34 -14.49 -7.43
N SER A 386 39.71 -13.25 -7.76
CA SER A 386 39.64 -12.12 -6.82
C SER A 386 38.19 -11.76 -6.48
N GLU A 387 37.31 -11.71 -7.47
CA GLU A 387 35.90 -11.42 -7.31
C GLU A 387 35.17 -12.55 -6.57
N LYS A 388 35.46 -13.82 -6.90
CA LYS A 388 34.97 -14.97 -6.13
C LYS A 388 35.39 -14.88 -4.67
N MET A 389 36.64 -14.52 -4.42
CA MET A 389 37.15 -14.32 -3.06
C MET A 389 36.41 -13.17 -2.36
N GLU A 390 36.08 -12.08 -3.05
CA GLU A 390 35.32 -10.96 -2.51
C GLU A 390 33.91 -11.36 -2.09
N VAL A 391 33.17 -12.04 -2.96
CA VAL A 391 31.83 -12.61 -2.70
C VAL A 391 31.87 -13.53 -1.47
N CYS A 392 32.92 -14.34 -1.33
CA CYS A 392 33.01 -15.32 -0.23
C CYS A 392 33.48 -14.72 1.11
N LYS A 393 33.98 -13.46 1.16
CA LYS A 393 34.48 -12.84 2.41
C LYS A 393 33.41 -12.70 3.49
N VAL A 394 32.15 -12.60 3.09
CA VAL A 394 30.99 -12.44 3.99
C VAL A 394 30.59 -13.76 4.66
N LEU A 395 31.13 -14.90 4.22
CA LEU A 395 30.81 -16.21 4.76
C LEU A 395 31.41 -16.42 6.15
N GLU A 396 30.57 -16.41 7.18
CA GLU A 396 30.95 -16.79 8.54
C GLU A 396 30.93 -18.32 8.70
N CYS A 397 32.05 -18.99 8.37
CA CYS A 397 32.14 -20.46 8.38
C CYS A 397 31.75 -21.10 9.73
N SER A 398 31.91 -20.38 10.85
CA SER A 398 31.50 -20.86 12.18
C SER A 398 29.98 -20.96 12.37
N LYS A 399 29.20 -20.28 11.52
CA LYS A 399 27.73 -20.31 11.52
C LYS A 399 27.13 -21.24 10.47
N LEU A 400 27.94 -22.01 9.78
CA LEU A 400 27.41 -23.08 8.94
C LEU A 400 26.99 -24.25 9.81
N SER A 401 25.87 -24.89 9.48
CA SER A 401 25.53 -26.18 10.05
C SER A 401 26.55 -27.25 9.60
N GLN A 402 26.45 -28.45 10.17
CA GLN A 402 27.26 -29.59 9.72
C GLN A 402 27.01 -29.89 8.23
N GLU A 403 25.74 -29.92 7.81
CA GLU A 403 25.36 -30.11 6.41
C GLU A 403 25.89 -28.98 5.52
N GLY A 404 25.76 -27.73 5.99
CA GLY A 404 26.29 -26.55 5.29
C GLY A 404 27.81 -26.63 5.09
N CYS A 405 28.55 -27.06 6.12
CA CYS A 405 30.00 -27.29 6.02
C CYS A 405 30.35 -28.41 5.03
N GLU A 406 29.59 -29.51 5.03
CA GLU A 406 29.83 -30.61 4.10
C GLU A 406 29.60 -30.20 2.64
N GLN A 407 28.53 -29.46 2.37
CA GLN A 407 28.23 -28.94 1.04
C GLN A 407 29.30 -27.94 0.59
N ALA A 408 29.64 -26.97 1.44
CA ALA A 408 30.66 -25.97 1.14
C ALA A 408 32.06 -26.59 0.99
N GLY A 409 32.41 -27.58 1.80
CA GLY A 409 33.68 -28.30 1.69
C GLY A 409 33.87 -29.06 0.39
N LYS A 410 32.77 -29.52 -0.23
CA LYS A 410 32.76 -30.23 -1.52
C LYS A 410 32.61 -29.30 -2.73
N ASN A 411 32.39 -28.00 -2.50
CA ASN A 411 32.07 -27.06 -3.55
C ASN A 411 33.32 -26.58 -4.30
N GLN A 412 33.45 -27.04 -5.55
CA GLN A 412 34.60 -26.72 -6.42
C GLN A 412 34.61 -25.27 -6.93
N ARG A 413 33.50 -24.53 -6.78
CA ARG A 413 33.39 -23.12 -7.21
C ARG A 413 33.97 -22.16 -6.19
N LEU A 414 34.10 -22.59 -4.93
CA LEU A 414 34.67 -21.77 -3.85
C LEU A 414 36.20 -21.67 -3.98
N PRO A 415 36.80 -20.51 -3.66
CA PRO A 415 38.25 -20.41 -3.52
C PRO A 415 38.79 -21.38 -2.46
N LEU A 416 39.92 -22.04 -2.74
CA LEU A 416 40.54 -23.03 -1.84
C LEU A 416 40.73 -22.51 -0.41
N ARG A 417 41.06 -21.22 -0.26
CA ARG A 417 41.21 -20.58 1.05
C ARG A 417 39.92 -20.65 1.89
N ILE A 418 38.77 -20.48 1.27
CA ILE A 418 37.46 -20.55 1.93
C ILE A 418 37.14 -22.00 2.28
N VAL A 419 37.38 -22.93 1.36
CA VAL A 419 37.18 -24.38 1.60
C VAL A 419 37.97 -24.85 2.83
N VAL A 420 39.23 -24.44 2.96
CA VAL A 420 40.05 -24.76 4.14
C VAL A 420 39.45 -24.17 5.43
N GLN A 421 38.91 -22.95 5.38
CA GLN A 421 38.24 -22.33 6.55
C GLN A 421 36.96 -23.09 6.94
N VAL A 422 36.18 -23.54 5.96
CA VAL A 422 34.99 -24.37 6.19
C VAL A 422 35.37 -25.69 6.83
N LEU A 423 36.37 -26.40 6.31
CA LEU A 423 36.82 -27.69 6.87
C LEU A 423 37.33 -27.53 8.30
N PHE A 424 38.07 -26.46 8.59
CA PHE A 424 38.51 -26.16 9.95
C PHE A 424 37.33 -25.86 10.89
N ALA A 425 36.34 -25.09 10.44
CA ALA A 425 35.12 -24.82 11.22
C ALA A 425 34.33 -26.11 11.50
N SER A 426 34.18 -26.98 10.50
CA SER A 426 33.56 -28.30 10.65
C SER A 426 34.28 -29.16 11.70
N GLN A 427 35.62 -29.18 11.66
CA GLN A 427 36.41 -29.92 12.65
C GLN A 427 36.21 -29.40 14.08
N LEU A 428 36.10 -28.08 14.26
CA LEU A 428 35.79 -27.47 15.56
C LEU A 428 34.40 -27.86 16.06
N GLN A 429 33.39 -27.87 15.18
CA GLN A 429 32.03 -28.26 15.55
C GLN A 429 31.96 -29.73 15.98
N ILE A 430 32.59 -30.64 15.22
CA ILE A 430 32.65 -32.07 15.57
C ILE A 430 33.31 -32.24 16.94
N ARG A 431 34.45 -31.58 17.18
CA ARG A 431 35.14 -31.63 18.47
C ARG A 431 34.25 -31.14 19.61
N ASP A 432 33.52 -30.05 19.41
CA ASP A 432 32.66 -29.47 20.44
C ASP A 432 31.42 -30.34 20.70
N THR A 433 30.88 -31.02 19.70
CA THR A 433 29.79 -32.01 19.85
C THR A 433 30.28 -33.23 20.61
N VAL A 434 31.42 -33.82 20.22
CA VAL A 434 32.03 -34.96 20.94
C VAL A 434 32.32 -34.60 22.39
N ALA A 435 32.84 -33.39 22.65
CA ALA A 435 33.10 -32.94 24.02
C ALA A 435 31.81 -32.77 24.85
N LYS A 436 30.68 -32.40 24.23
CA LYS A 436 29.37 -32.34 24.90
C LYS A 436 28.82 -33.73 25.18
N GLU A 437 28.96 -34.66 24.24
CA GLU A 437 28.52 -36.06 24.44
C GLU A 437 29.32 -36.74 25.55
N ILE A 438 30.64 -36.55 25.60
CA ILE A 438 31.48 -37.08 26.68
C ILE A 438 31.04 -36.52 28.04
N LYS A 439 30.77 -35.22 28.14
CA LYS A 439 30.25 -34.60 29.37
C LYS A 439 28.85 -35.10 29.75
N GLY A 440 27.97 -35.29 28.78
CA GLY A 440 26.64 -35.84 29.03
C GLY A 440 26.67 -37.30 29.46
N ILE A 441 27.70 -38.06 29.08
CA ILE A 441 27.95 -39.42 29.58
C ILE A 441 28.52 -39.36 31.01
N GLU A 442 29.43 -38.45 31.31
CA GLU A 442 29.94 -38.24 32.68
C GLU A 442 28.82 -37.83 33.65
N GLU A 443 27.93 -36.91 33.26
CA GLU A 443 26.77 -36.50 34.08
C GLU A 443 25.73 -37.62 34.26
N LYS A 444 25.55 -38.50 33.27
CA LYS A 444 24.67 -39.68 33.39
C LYS A 444 25.26 -40.80 34.25
N VAL A 445 26.58 -40.97 34.23
CA VAL A 445 27.26 -41.92 35.11
C VAL A 445 27.22 -41.45 36.58
N ASP A 446 27.15 -40.15 36.82
CA ASP A 446 26.94 -39.58 38.17
C ASP A 446 25.47 -39.67 38.64
N GLU A 447 24.48 -39.76 37.75
CA GLU A 447 23.05 -39.96 38.09
C GLU A 447 22.65 -41.44 38.21
N GLU A 448 23.41 -42.38 37.64
CA GLU A 448 23.16 -43.84 37.78
C GLU A 448 23.60 -44.43 39.15
N GLU A 449 24.11 -43.63 40.09
CA GLU A 449 24.30 -44.05 41.50
C GLU A 449 23.10 -43.73 42.42
N GLY A 450 21.97 -43.24 41.89
CA GLY A 450 20.77 -43.03 42.69
C GLY A 450 19.47 -42.92 41.90
N GLU A 451 18.56 -43.86 42.19
CA GLU A 451 17.12 -43.89 41.87
C GLU A 451 16.72 -44.75 40.65
N GLU A 452 16.26 -45.96 40.96
CA GLU A 452 15.30 -46.73 40.17
C GLU A 452 13.96 -45.97 40.16
N GLU A 453 13.49 -45.44 39.03
CA GLU A 453 12.05 -45.21 38.81
C GLU A 453 11.63 -45.49 37.35
N GLU A 454 10.38 -45.94 37.24
CA GLU A 454 9.79 -46.75 36.19
C GLU A 454 9.47 -45.98 34.89
N GLU A 455 9.78 -46.57 33.73
CA GLU A 455 9.31 -46.10 32.42
C GLU A 455 7.87 -46.56 32.16
N GLU A 456 6.92 -45.62 32.15
CA GLU A 456 5.57 -45.84 31.62
C GLU A 456 5.55 -45.57 30.10
N ILE A 457 5.37 -46.63 29.31
CA ILE A 457 5.32 -46.60 27.84
C ILE A 457 3.96 -46.05 27.38
N GLY A 458 3.92 -44.79 26.95
CA GLY A 458 2.80 -44.17 26.26
C GLY A 458 3.03 -44.05 24.75
N VAL A 459 2.31 -44.85 23.96
CA VAL A 459 2.33 -44.81 22.48
C VAL A 459 1.49 -43.64 21.98
N TRP A 460 2.10 -42.61 21.41
CA TRP A 460 1.41 -41.52 20.68
C TRP A 460 1.94 -41.39 19.24
N SER A 461 1.03 -41.03 18.33
CA SER A 461 1.14 -41.10 16.86
C SER A 461 2.18 -40.16 16.22
N ASP A 462 2.91 -40.68 15.22
CA ASP A 462 4.02 -40.04 14.49
C ASP A 462 3.66 -38.74 13.73
N GLU A 463 2.37 -38.46 13.49
CA GLU A 463 1.94 -37.29 12.71
C GLU A 463 1.86 -35.99 13.53
N ASP A 464 1.53 -36.08 14.83
CA ASP A 464 1.51 -34.92 15.75
C ASP A 464 2.92 -34.49 16.22
N GLU A 465 3.87 -35.43 16.12
CA GLU A 465 5.30 -35.22 16.39
C GLU A 465 5.94 -34.30 15.33
N MET A 466 5.56 -34.42 14.05
CA MET A 466 6.22 -33.70 12.96
C MET A 466 5.90 -32.20 12.94
N GLU A 467 4.65 -31.83 13.26
CA GLU A 467 4.24 -30.41 13.33
C GLU A 467 4.69 -29.74 14.64
N LYS A 468 4.74 -30.49 15.75
CA LYS A 468 5.41 -30.03 16.98
C LYS A 468 6.92 -29.96 16.83
N MET A 469 7.55 -30.86 16.07
CA MET A 469 8.98 -30.79 15.75
C MET A 469 9.30 -29.58 14.88
N SER A 470 8.49 -29.26 13.87
CA SER A 470 8.65 -28.03 13.05
C SER A 470 8.57 -26.76 13.90
N ASN A 471 7.57 -26.68 14.79
CA ASN A 471 7.39 -25.55 15.70
C ASN A 471 8.46 -25.51 16.82
N LYS A 472 9.00 -26.67 17.25
CA LYS A 472 10.17 -26.76 18.15
C LYS A 472 11.48 -26.41 17.43
N LEU A 473 11.66 -26.76 16.15
CA LEU A 473 12.85 -26.45 15.35
C LEU A 473 13.01 -24.94 15.17
N LEU A 474 11.90 -24.23 14.91
CA LEU A 474 11.84 -22.75 14.93
C LEU A 474 12.15 -22.15 16.30
N GLY A 475 11.82 -22.85 17.40
CA GLY A 475 12.17 -22.45 18.77
C GLY A 475 13.62 -22.74 19.17
N LEU A 476 14.25 -23.75 18.54
CA LEU A 476 15.61 -24.24 18.84
C LEU A 476 16.70 -23.61 17.97
N GLU A 477 16.36 -22.95 16.86
CA GLU A 477 17.30 -22.17 16.03
C GLU A 477 17.79 -20.87 16.69
N ILE A 478 17.21 -20.50 17.83
CA ILE A 478 17.70 -19.39 18.65
C ILE A 478 18.82 -19.94 19.53
N GLU A 479 20.00 -19.34 19.47
CA GLU A 479 21.12 -19.68 20.35
C GLU A 479 20.71 -19.43 21.83
N ASN A 480 20.17 -20.46 22.50
CA ASN A 480 19.93 -20.60 23.94
C ASN A 480 19.27 -19.39 24.65
N HIS A 481 17.93 -19.41 24.76
CA HIS A 481 17.00 -18.77 25.72
C HIS A 481 17.16 -17.30 26.19
N GLU A 482 18.11 -16.52 25.69
CA GLU A 482 18.10 -15.05 25.82
C GLU A 482 18.75 -14.45 24.59
N CYS A 483 17.93 -14.05 23.61
CA CYS A 483 18.37 -13.25 22.47
C CYS A 483 19.37 -12.17 22.92
N VAL A 484 20.35 -11.82 22.07
CA VAL A 484 21.35 -10.79 22.38
C VAL A 484 20.71 -9.46 22.85
N VAL A 485 19.46 -9.18 22.43
CA VAL A 485 18.59 -8.11 22.96
C VAL A 485 18.40 -8.21 24.48
N HIS A 486 18.04 -9.39 24.99
CA HIS A 486 17.88 -9.70 26.42
C HIS A 486 19.22 -9.65 27.18
N ARG A 487 20.31 -10.20 26.61
CA ARG A 487 21.67 -10.10 27.22
C ARG A 487 22.14 -8.66 27.38
N LEU A 488 21.79 -7.77 26.44
CA LEU A 488 22.10 -6.35 26.51
C LEU A 488 21.19 -5.60 27.50
N LYS A 489 19.88 -5.91 27.54
CA LYS A 489 18.91 -5.30 28.48
C LYS A 489 19.17 -5.70 29.95
N LYS A 490 19.55 -6.95 30.25
CA LYS A 490 20.01 -7.35 31.61
C LYS A 490 21.32 -6.64 32.01
N LYS A 491 22.23 -6.41 31.05
CA LYS A 491 23.48 -5.66 31.29
C LYS A 491 23.24 -4.15 31.46
N THR A 492 22.26 -3.53 30.81
CA THR A 492 21.92 -2.10 30.99
C THR A 492 21.20 -1.83 32.31
N LYS A 493 20.36 -2.75 32.81
CA LYS A 493 19.81 -2.67 34.17
C LYS A 493 20.90 -2.83 35.25
N LYS A 494 21.94 -3.65 35.02
CA LYS A 494 23.08 -3.84 35.94
C LYS A 494 24.23 -2.84 35.81
N LYS A 495 24.37 -2.10 34.69
CA LYS A 495 25.46 -1.14 34.45
C LYS A 495 24.96 0.29 34.16
N LYS A 496 24.28 0.90 35.13
CA LYS A 496 24.32 2.38 35.27
C LYS A 496 25.71 2.82 35.75
N LYS A 497 26.76 2.64 34.93
CA LYS A 497 28.09 3.31 34.94
C LYS A 497 29.12 2.52 34.12
N LYS A 498 28.99 2.52 32.79
CA LYS A 498 30.07 2.60 31.76
C LYS A 498 29.46 2.20 30.41
N LYS A 499 29.55 3.10 29.42
CA LYS A 499 28.97 2.95 28.08
C LYS A 499 29.57 1.75 27.35
N THR A 500 28.81 0.67 27.20
CA THR A 500 29.03 -0.39 26.20
C THR A 500 28.01 -0.23 25.08
N ILE A 501 28.48 -0.33 23.83
CA ILE A 501 27.72 -0.09 22.59
C ILE A 501 26.80 -1.30 22.32
N SER A 502 25.53 -1.07 21.96
CA SER A 502 24.59 -2.15 21.63
C SER A 502 24.91 -2.75 20.26
N VAL A 503 24.69 -4.06 20.12
CA VAL A 503 24.84 -4.80 18.85
C VAL A 503 23.93 -4.21 17.75
N TRP A 504 22.76 -3.68 18.11
CA TRP A 504 21.84 -3.00 17.19
C TRP A 504 22.35 -1.66 16.67
N ARG A 505 23.08 -0.93 17.51
CA ARG A 505 23.82 0.26 17.07
C ARG A 505 24.98 -0.11 16.14
N GLN A 506 25.46 -1.35 16.18
CA GLN A 506 26.48 -1.87 15.26
C GLN A 506 25.88 -2.29 13.91
N VAL A 507 24.70 -2.91 13.91
CA VAL A 507 23.89 -3.19 12.71
C VAL A 507 23.53 -1.87 12.00
N LYS A 508 22.95 -0.90 12.70
CA LYS A 508 22.65 0.45 12.17
C LYS A 508 23.88 1.21 11.67
N ARG A 509 25.05 1.03 12.32
CA ARG A 509 26.32 1.59 11.85
C ARG A 509 26.83 0.92 10.58
N LYS A 510 26.75 -0.42 10.48
CA LYS A 510 27.11 -1.13 9.25
C LYS A 510 26.23 -0.67 8.08
N PHE A 511 24.92 -0.51 8.30
CA PHE A 511 24.02 0.05 7.29
C PHE A 511 24.28 1.53 6.95
N GLY A 512 24.68 2.35 7.93
CA GLY A 512 25.00 3.77 7.74
C GLY A 512 26.39 4.08 7.17
N CYS A 513 27.33 3.13 7.18
CA CYS A 513 28.68 3.30 6.64
C CYS A 513 28.83 2.84 5.18
N LEU A 514 27.78 2.30 4.57
CA LEU A 514 27.73 1.83 3.18
C LEU A 514 27.37 2.96 2.18
N THR A 515 27.81 4.19 2.44
CA THR A 515 27.82 5.25 1.41
C THR A 515 29.27 5.59 1.14
N SER A 516 29.82 5.01 0.07
CA SER A 516 31.14 5.39 -0.44
C SER A 516 31.01 6.57 -1.42
N PRO A 517 32.08 7.38 -1.57
CA PRO A 517 31.96 8.78 -1.95
C PRO A 517 32.34 9.06 -3.41
N SER A 518 31.49 9.80 -4.12
CA SER A 518 31.82 10.72 -5.23
C SER A 518 30.53 11.48 -5.58
N SER A 519 30.44 12.79 -5.76
CA SER A 519 31.40 13.89 -5.87
C SER A 519 30.65 15.21 -5.63
N VAL A 520 31.25 16.12 -4.84
CA VAL A 520 31.28 17.59 -5.00
C VAL A 520 29.92 18.33 -5.09
N ASP A 521 29.43 18.90 -3.97
CA ASP A 521 29.56 20.34 -3.63
C ASP A 521 28.73 20.72 -2.39
N ALA A 522 29.00 21.90 -1.86
CA ALA A 522 28.33 22.62 -0.77
C ALA A 522 28.82 22.36 0.67
N SER A 523 29.68 23.30 1.07
CA SER A 523 30.10 23.70 2.40
C SER A 523 29.04 23.58 3.51
N CYS A 524 29.44 23.05 4.67
CA CYS A 524 29.00 23.65 5.93
C CYS A 524 29.98 23.32 7.08
N THR A 525 30.65 24.35 7.55
CA THR A 525 31.50 24.39 8.75
C THR A 525 30.67 24.38 10.03
N CYS A 526 30.92 23.46 10.95
CA CYS A 526 30.65 23.68 12.37
C CYS A 526 31.56 22.84 13.28
N ASP A 527 32.65 23.48 13.71
CA ASP A 527 33.45 23.13 14.87
C ASP A 527 32.62 23.19 16.17
N VAL A 528 32.58 22.10 16.95
CA VAL A 528 32.35 22.20 18.40
C VAL A 528 33.33 21.32 19.17
N LYS A 529 34.21 22.04 19.89
CA LYS A 529 35.31 21.60 20.73
C LYS A 529 34.87 20.67 21.87
N LYS A 530 35.55 19.53 22.02
CA LYS A 530 35.52 18.68 23.24
C LYS A 530 36.49 19.23 24.27
N THR A 531 36.00 19.80 25.37
CA THR A 531 36.82 20.13 26.55
C THR A 531 36.86 18.96 27.52
N LYS A 532 38.04 18.33 27.65
CA LYS A 532 38.38 17.36 28.70
C LYS A 532 38.72 18.12 29.99
N LYS A 533 37.94 17.96 31.07
CA LYS A 533 38.38 18.35 32.42
C LYS A 533 39.10 17.17 33.10
N LYS A 534 40.43 17.28 33.24
CA LYS A 534 41.25 16.49 34.16
C LYS A 534 40.99 16.98 35.59
N LYS A 535 40.72 16.05 36.52
CA LYS A 535 40.79 16.32 37.96
C LYS A 535 42.23 16.20 38.41
N ILE A 536 42.77 17.25 39.01
CA ILE A 536 43.99 17.23 39.83
C ILE A 536 43.51 17.54 41.26
N HIS A 537 43.91 16.71 42.22
CA HIS A 537 43.72 16.92 43.65
C HIS A 537 45.04 17.41 44.28
N HIS A 538 44.88 18.07 45.43
CA HIS A 538 45.86 18.64 46.39
C HIS A 538 46.13 20.14 46.26
N PHE A 539 46.18 20.94 47.34
CA PHE A 539 45.73 20.90 48.75
C PHE A 539 46.17 22.27 49.33
N TYR A 540 45.36 22.91 50.19
CA TYR A 540 45.67 24.00 51.15
C TYR A 540 46.26 25.31 50.58
N LYS A 541 45.77 26.50 50.91
CA LYS A 541 45.41 27.05 52.22
C LYS A 541 44.44 28.22 52.02
#